data_AF-A0A2H3CML8-F1
#
_entry.id   AF-A0A2H3CML8-F1
#
_cell.length_a   1.000
_cell.length_b   1.000
_cell.length_c   1.000
_cell.angle_alpha   90.00
_cell.angle_beta   90.00
_cell.angle_gamma   90.00
#
_symmetry.space_group_name_H-M   'P 1'
#
loop_
_entity.id
_entity.type
_entity.pdbx_description
1 polymer ?
#
loop_
_entity_poly.entity_id
_entity_poly.type
_entity_poly.pdbx_seq_one_letter_code
_entity_poly.pdbx_strand_id
1 'polypeptide(L)' 'STCSMNDSLWHRHLCHRSLDIVRSMHLKKLVTGMTKINNDSPPDPICVPCLGGKQHRHDIPRTTSSPPPKEILEVVYSDV' A
#
# COMPACT_ATOMS: atom_id res chain seq x y z
N SER A 1 33.51 4.46 1.05
CA SER A 1 32.38 5.38 0.78
C SER A 1 31.06 4.67 0.97
N THR A 2 30.32 4.95 2.03
CA THR A 2 28.93 4.49 2.17
C THR A 2 28.03 5.52 1.48
N CYS A 3 27.44 5.16 0.35
CA CYS A 3 26.50 6.02 -0.37
C CYS A 3 25.34 6.42 0.56
N SER A 4 25.01 7.70 0.60
CA SER A 4 23.85 8.24 1.34
C SER A 4 22.58 7.54 0.86
N MET A 5 21.98 6.68 1.69
CA MET A 5 20.75 5.97 1.37
C MET A 5 19.54 6.77 1.85
N ASN A 6 18.72 7.25 0.90
CA ASN A 6 17.46 7.94 1.16
C ASN A 6 16.35 6.99 1.65
N ASP A 7 15.28 7.54 2.21
CA ASP A 7 14.14 6.80 2.76
C ASP A 7 13.46 5.87 1.74
N SER A 8 13.36 6.28 0.48
CA SER A 8 12.81 5.46 -0.61
C SER A 8 13.65 4.24 -0.98
N LEU A 9 14.97 4.29 -0.77
CA LEU A 9 15.85 3.15 -0.95
C LEU A 9 15.73 2.18 0.23
N TRP A 10 15.69 2.69 1.46
CA TRP A 10 15.42 1.89 2.66
C TRP A 10 14.04 1.22 2.62
N HIS A 11 13.02 1.94 2.17
CA HIS A 11 11.68 1.39 1.90
C HIS A 11 11.78 0.14 1.04
N ARG A 12 12.47 0.21 -0.11
CA ARG A 12 12.63 -0.92 -1.03
C ARG A 12 13.44 -2.07 -0.42
N HIS A 13 14.56 -1.77 0.24
CA HIS A 13 15.41 -2.78 0.86
C HIS A 13 14.75 -3.51 2.04
N LEU A 14 13.87 -2.83 2.78
CA LEU A 14 13.12 -3.40 3.90
C LEU A 14 11.79 -4.03 3.43
N CYS A 15 11.78 -4.67 2.26
CA CYS A 15 10.61 -5.33 1.69
C CYS A 15 9.39 -4.41 1.58
N HIS A 16 9.61 -3.17 1.16
CA HIS A 16 8.55 -2.17 0.99
C HIS A 16 7.76 -1.86 2.27
N ARG A 17 8.45 -1.76 3.41
CA ARG A 17 7.85 -1.34 4.68
C ARG A 17 7.37 0.12 4.62
N SER A 18 6.31 0.49 5.32
CA SER A 18 5.80 1.87 5.27
C SER A 18 6.90 2.90 5.57
N LEU A 19 6.88 4.03 4.86
CA LEU A 19 7.85 5.11 5.06
C LEU A 19 7.83 5.61 6.50
N ASP A 20 6.68 5.61 7.17
CA ASP A 20 6.57 5.97 8.59
C ASP A 20 7.36 5.04 9.50
N ILE A 21 7.39 3.74 9.21
CA ILE A 21 8.19 2.77 9.97
C ILE A 21 9.67 3.01 9.69
N VAL A 22 10.06 3.23 8.43
CA VAL A 22 11.45 3.55 8.07
C VAL A 22 11.91 4.83 8.79
N ARG A 23 11.08 5.88 8.80
CA ARG A 23 11.31 7.13 9.53
C ARG A 23 11.40 6.90 11.04
N SER A 24 10.51 6.10 11.61
CA SER A 24 10.55 5.73 13.03
C SER A 24 11.84 5.01 13.40
N MET A 25 12.33 4.10 12.54
CA MET A 25 13.61 3.41 12.73
C MET A 25 14.79 4.39 12.75
N HIS A 26 14.75 5.44 11.92
CA HIS A 26 15.74 6.53 11.98
C HIS A 26 15.69 7.27 13.32
N LEU A 27 14.50 7.76 13.68
CA LEU A 27 14.28 8.64 14.82
C LEU A 27 14.65 7.95 16.13
N LYS A 28 14.35 6.65 16.21
CA LYS A 28 14.68 5.80 17.36
C LYS A 28 16.11 5.26 17.32
N LYS A 29 16.94 5.66 16.35
CA LYS A 29 18.33 5.22 16.18
C LYS A 29 18.48 3.69 16.09
N LEU A 30 17.53 3.02 15.43
CA LEU A 30 17.49 1.55 15.27
C LEU A 30 18.26 1.05 14.05
N VAL A 31 18.78 1.95 13.21
CA VAL A 31 19.53 1.63 11.99
C VAL A 31 20.80 2.46 11.90
N THR A 32 21.82 1.89 11.27
CA THR A 32 23.09 2.58 10.96
C THR A 32 23.17 2.88 9.46
N GLY A 33 23.87 3.97 9.09
CA GLY A 33 24.11 4.32 7.69
C GLY A 33 22.93 4.97 6.95
N MET A 34 21.79 5.18 7.60
CA MET A 34 20.71 5.97 7.01
C MET A 34 20.99 7.46 7.18
N THR A 35 20.98 8.19 6.07
CA THR A 35 21.16 9.65 6.07
C THR A 35 19.87 10.35 6.49
N LYS A 36 20.03 11.60 6.97
CA LYS A 36 18.93 12.39 7.54
C LYS A 36 17.75 12.43 6.59
N ILE A 37 16.61 11.91 7.04
CA ILE A 37 15.36 11.98 6.29
C ILE A 37 14.80 13.39 6.47
N ASN A 38 14.55 14.10 5.36
CA ASN A 38 13.79 15.33 5.40
C ASN A 38 12.32 14.97 5.63
N ASN A 39 11.85 15.09 6.87
CA ASN A 39 10.45 14.80 7.21
C ASN A 39 9.47 15.81 6.58
N ASP A 40 9.97 16.95 6.09
CA ASP A 40 9.18 18.02 5.47
C ASP A 40 8.97 17.82 3.96
N SER A 41 9.62 16.83 3.33
CA SER A 41 9.32 16.51 1.93
C SER A 41 7.96 15.80 1.86
N PRO A 42 7.06 16.21 0.95
CA PRO A 42 5.84 15.47 0.70
C PRO A 42 6.17 13.99 0.43
N PRO A 43 5.29 13.05 0.79
CA PRO A 43 5.55 11.63 0.59
C PRO A 43 6.01 11.40 -0.85
N ASP A 44 7.18 10.77 -1.00
CA ASP A 44 7.77 10.40 -2.30
C ASP A 44 6.71 9.64 -3.13
N PRO A 45 6.73 9.74 -4.47
CA PRO A 45 5.61 9.34 -5.31
C PRO A 45 5.23 7.89 -5.04
N ILE A 46 3.93 7.63 -5.13
CA ILE A 46 3.30 6.33 -4.91
C ILE A 46 4.23 5.21 -5.41
N CYS A 47 4.74 4.39 -4.48
CA CYS A 47 5.61 3.29 -4.82
C CYS A 47 4.81 2.27 -5.64
N VAL A 48 5.08 2.17 -6.95
CA VAL A 48 4.33 1.32 -7.90
C VAL A 48 4.23 -0.15 -7.42
N PRO A 49 5.30 -0.79 -6.92
CA PRO A 49 5.19 -2.12 -6.31
C PRO A 49 4.27 -2.18 -5.08
N CYS A 50 4.24 -1.14 -4.25
CA CYS A 50 3.31 -1.07 -3.12
C CYS A 50 1.87 -0.92 -3.58
N LEU A 51 1.64 -0.12 -4.63
CA LEU A 51 0.31 0.02 -5.21
C LEU A 51 -0.17 -1.33 -5.75
N GLY A 52 0.66 -2.05 -6.51
CA GLY A 52 0.30 -3.36 -7.04
C GLY A 52 0.12 -4.45 -5.98
N GLY A 53 0.87 -4.40 -4.87
CA GLY A 53 0.94 -5.51 -3.91
C GLY A 53 0.34 -5.27 -2.52
N LYS A 54 0.19 -4.02 -2.08
CA LYS A 54 -0.27 -3.65 -0.73
C LYS A 54 -1.45 -2.70 -0.74
N GLN A 55 -1.92 -2.26 -1.90
CA GLN A 55 -3.12 -1.42 -1.98
C GLN A 55 -4.30 -2.18 -1.39
N HIS A 56 -5.02 -1.54 -0.46
CA HIS A 56 -6.29 -2.06 0.02
C HIS A 56 -7.27 -2.09 -1.15
N ARG A 57 -8.02 -3.18 -1.31
CA ARG A 57 -9.12 -3.18 -2.29
C ARG A 57 -10.06 -2.04 -1.94
N HIS A 58 -10.52 -1.32 -2.95
CA HIS A 58 -11.65 -0.41 -2.77
C HIS A 58 -12.84 -1.21 -2.23
N ASP A 59 -13.71 -0.53 -1.49
CA ASP A 59 -14.95 -1.12 -1.03
C ASP A 59 -15.71 -1.71 -2.22
N ILE A 60 -16.04 -2.99 -2.13
CA ILE A 60 -16.84 -3.67 -3.15
C ILE A 60 -18.30 -3.30 -2.85
N PRO A 61 -18.98 -2.56 -3.73
CA PRO A 61 -20.38 -2.24 -3.53
C PRO A 61 -21.18 -3.53 -3.36
N ARG A 62 -21.95 -3.62 -2.27
CA ARG A 62 -22.88 -4.73 -2.02
C ARG A 62 -24.25 -4.53 -2.66
N THR A 63 -24.38 -3.48 -3.48
CA THR A 63 -25.59 -3.18 -4.22
C THR A 63 -25.54 -3.85 -5.58
N THR A 64 -26.65 -4.48 -5.98
CA THR A 64 -26.81 -5.01 -7.33
C THR A 64 -27.19 -3.87 -8.28
N SER A 65 -26.58 -3.85 -9.47
CA SER A 65 -27.01 -2.94 -10.55
C SER A 65 -28.35 -3.38 -11.15
N SER A 66 -28.67 -4.67 -11.02
CA SER A 66 -29.88 -5.26 -11.58
C SER A 66 -31.06 -5.13 -10.61
N PRO A 67 -32.26 -4.82 -11.12
CA PRO A 67 -33.47 -4.88 -10.33
C PRO A 67 -33.74 -6.33 -9.87
N PRO A 68 -34.47 -6.50 -8.74
CA PRO A 68 -34.84 -7.82 -8.28
C PRO A 68 -35.76 -8.54 -9.28
N PRO A 69 -35.70 -9.89 -9.37
CA PRO A 69 -36.64 -10.66 -10.15
C PRO A 69 -38.06 -10.44 -9.64
N LYS A 70 -39.03 -10.36 -10.55
CA LYS A 70 -40.46 -10.13 -10.30
C LYS A 70 -41.28 -11.41 -10.36
N GLU A 71 -40.80 -12.42 -11.08
CA GLU A 71 -41.51 -13.69 -11.30
C GLU A 71 -40.78 -14.89 -10.68
N ILE A 72 -41.55 -15.94 -10.37
CA ILE A 72 -41.02 -17.19 -9.81
C ILE A 72 -40.09 -17.86 -10.85
N LEU A 73 -38.89 -18.24 -10.41
CA LEU A 73 -37.85 -18.86 -11.25
C LEU A 73 -37.34 -17.97 -12.41
N GLU A 74 -37.54 -16.65 -12.35
CA GLU A 74 -37.01 -15.73 -13.36
C GLU A 74 -35.48 -15.74 -13.44
N VAL A 75 -34.79 -15.97 -12.31
CA VAL A 75 -33.33 -16.09 -12.26
C VAL A 75 -32.93 -17.26 -11.38
N VAL A 76 -32.04 -18.13 -11.89
CA VAL A 76 -31.41 -19.23 -11.17
C VAL A 76 -29.90 -19.05 -11.26
N TYR A 77 -29.22 -18.99 -10.12
CA TYR A 77 -27.76 -18.96 -10.04
C TYR A 77 -27.27 -20.35 -9.63
N SER A 78 -26.29 -20.89 -10.36
CA SER A 78 -25.62 -22.15 -10.04
C SER A 78 -24.12 -22.00 -10.21
N ASP A 79 -23.34 -22.63 -9.33
CA ASP A 79 -21.88 -22.76 -9.41
C ASP A 79 -21.51 -24.25 -9.50
N VAL A 80 -20.34 -24.58 -10.07
CA VAL A 80 -19.90 -25.97 -10.33
C VAL A 80 -19.05 -26.57 -9.22
#